data_AF-A0AAD3D4J1-F1
#
_entry.id   AF-A0AAD3D4J1-F1
#
_cell.length_a   1.000
_cell.length_b   1.000
_cell.length_c   1.000
_cell.angle_alpha   90.00
_cell.angle_beta   90.00
_cell.angle_gamma   90.00
#
_symmetry.space_group_name_H-M   'P 1'
#
loop_
_entity.id
_entity.type
_entity.pdbx_description
1 polymer ?
#
loop_
_entity_poly.entity_id
_entity_poly.type
_entity_poly.pdbx_seq_one_letter_code
_entity_poly.pdbx_strand_id
1 'polypeptide(L)'
;MKGVVQTVDRNFDVKACWSKAGIGTSILLQQRTQNNKGFKIALDLGCTPIFDQTIGASAVVLSHGHIDHFGGIFSHARAHSLQSSGSVPSYYAPKHLVPKIEKAREIFTEIDATCCPDDFISNNSHRSESLIAMNIIPIEAGVEVEIKQKKVKNGIRFYLRPFHVSHGGHPAYGYTIVSKTTLTQLKEEYQGLEGKDIGKIARSGIEIKETVVKEAVEVCYTGDTSVDGLTWHVNFTSSDDSRMNSAQYLQQGFEAPIILCELTFLDRKDEQISKERGHLNIANIEEIFTSHGWDMMDRCKIDTNRQLIFYHISAKHGPVDAILESLSKELPSSLIDLSQVAISSFMSPSQTKFDTITRENGCIALRDWASQKEKLGNEH
;
A
#
# COMPACT_ATOMS: atom_id res chain seq x y z
N MET A 1 -11.26 -31.91 15.72
CA MET A 1 -10.00 -31.51 15.06
C MET A 1 -9.92 -30.01 15.11
N LYS A 2 -9.00 -29.43 15.92
CA LYS A 2 -8.74 -27.99 15.87
C LYS A 2 -8.06 -27.73 14.54
N GLY A 3 -8.75 -27.06 13.61
CA GLY A 3 -8.15 -26.61 12.37
C GLY A 3 -6.94 -25.74 12.72
N VAL A 4 -5.76 -26.16 12.26
CA VAL A 4 -4.59 -25.30 12.27
C VAL A 4 -4.94 -24.15 11.35
N VAL A 5 -5.24 -22.98 11.92
CA VAL A 5 -5.34 -21.74 11.15
C VAL A 5 -3.96 -21.56 10.52
N GLN A 6 -3.84 -21.83 9.22
CA GLN A 6 -2.64 -21.48 8.47
C GLN A 6 -2.50 -19.96 8.60
N THR A 7 -1.50 -19.53 9.36
CA THR A 7 -1.04 -18.15 9.34
C THR A 7 -0.70 -17.82 7.88
N VAL A 8 -1.38 -16.86 7.28
CA VAL A 8 -1.02 -16.39 5.94
C VAL A 8 0.39 -15.81 6.02
N ASP A 9 1.34 -16.50 5.38
CA ASP A 9 2.72 -16.04 5.29
C ASP A 9 2.75 -14.84 4.34
N ARG A 10 2.87 -13.64 4.93
CA ARG A 10 2.89 -12.37 4.19
C ARG A 10 4.30 -11.82 4.14
N ASN A 11 4.70 -11.30 2.98
CA ASN A 11 6.03 -10.76 2.79
C ASN A 11 6.19 -9.33 3.32
N PHE A 12 5.10 -8.61 3.60
CA PHE A 12 5.14 -7.21 4.03
C PHE A 12 4.53 -6.98 5.41
N ASP A 13 5.03 -5.94 6.08
CA ASP A 13 4.36 -5.25 7.18
C ASP A 13 4.12 -3.78 6.80
N VAL A 14 3.01 -3.20 7.29
CA VAL A 14 2.77 -1.74 7.19
C VAL A 14 3.59 -1.07 8.28
N LYS A 15 4.74 -0.50 7.92
CA LYS A 15 5.70 0.07 8.88
C LYS A 15 5.28 1.45 9.38
N ALA A 16 4.67 2.25 8.53
CA ALA A 16 4.10 3.55 8.89
C ALA A 16 2.89 3.85 8.02
N CYS A 17 1.88 4.48 8.58
CA CYS A 17 0.66 4.89 7.88
C CYS A 17 0.19 6.22 8.46
N TRP A 18 0.32 7.28 7.68
CA TRP A 18 -0.15 8.61 8.04
C TRP A 18 -1.04 9.13 6.93
N SER A 19 -2.29 9.45 7.24
CA SER A 19 -3.22 9.96 6.26
C SER A 19 -4.30 10.84 6.89
N LYS A 20 -4.63 11.95 6.23
CA LYS A 20 -5.79 12.81 6.51
C LYS A 20 -6.21 13.48 5.21
N ALA A 21 -7.49 13.36 4.85
CA ALA A 21 -7.98 13.83 3.58
C ALA A 21 -7.70 15.32 3.35
N GLY A 22 -7.17 15.66 2.17
CA GLY A 22 -6.83 17.01 1.77
C GLY A 22 -5.58 17.60 2.44
N ILE A 23 -4.90 16.86 3.33
CA ILE A 23 -3.68 17.30 4.02
C ILE A 23 -2.47 16.49 3.56
N GLY A 24 -2.59 15.16 3.57
CA GLY A 24 -1.50 14.30 3.14
C GLY A 24 -1.78 12.83 3.36
N THR A 25 -1.27 11.99 2.47
CA THR A 25 -1.25 10.52 2.60
C THR A 25 0.14 10.01 2.26
N SER A 26 0.70 9.22 3.17
CA SER A 26 1.93 8.46 2.96
C SER A 26 1.81 7.14 3.73
N ILE A 27 2.05 6.02 3.05
CA ILE A 27 2.04 4.70 3.67
C ILE A 27 3.33 3.97 3.30
N LEU A 28 4.05 3.47 4.29
CA LEU A 28 5.32 2.76 4.10
C LEU A 28 5.13 1.26 4.33
N LEU A 29 5.28 0.48 3.27
CA LEU A 29 5.40 -0.97 3.34
C LEU A 29 6.86 -1.37 3.50
N GLN A 30 7.11 -2.38 4.33
CA GLN A 30 8.44 -2.94 4.49
C GLN A 30 8.41 -4.47 4.41
N GLN A 31 9.27 -5.03 3.56
CA GLN A 31 9.43 -6.48 3.44
C GLN A 31 9.94 -7.07 4.76
N ARG A 32 9.32 -8.15 5.21
CA ARG A 32 9.75 -8.89 6.40
C ARG A 32 11.09 -9.54 6.14
N THR A 33 12.06 -9.24 6.99
CA THR A 33 13.39 -9.86 6.99
C THR A 33 13.87 -9.98 8.42
N GLN A 34 14.72 -10.97 8.70
CA GLN A 34 15.21 -11.23 10.07
C GLN A 34 15.85 -10.01 10.74
N ASN A 35 16.49 -9.13 9.96
CA ASN A 35 17.23 -7.97 10.47
C ASN A 35 16.47 -6.64 10.34
N ASN A 36 15.17 -6.69 9.99
CA ASN A 36 14.32 -5.51 9.78
C ASN A 36 14.91 -4.47 8.80
N LYS A 37 15.64 -4.93 7.78
CA LYS A 37 16.23 -4.13 6.68
C LYS A 37 15.68 -4.61 5.35
N GLY A 38 14.36 -4.76 5.31
CA GLY A 38 13.62 -5.21 4.14
C GLY A 38 13.62 -4.19 3.01
N PHE A 39 13.24 -4.65 1.83
CA PHE A 39 12.85 -3.74 0.75
C PHE A 39 11.67 -2.88 1.20
N LYS A 40 11.66 -1.59 0.82
CA LYS A 40 10.64 -0.62 1.23
C LYS A 40 9.93 -0.03 0.02
N ILE A 41 8.61 0.04 0.11
CA ILE A 41 7.74 0.67 -0.89
C ILE A 41 6.93 1.76 -0.18
N ALA A 42 6.97 2.99 -0.69
CA ALA A 42 6.06 4.04 -0.27
C ALA A 42 4.84 4.04 -1.21
N LEU A 43 3.64 3.98 -0.64
CA LEU A 43 2.37 4.16 -1.34
C LEU A 43 1.88 5.57 -1.06
N ASP A 44 1.78 6.36 -2.12
CA ASP A 44 1.67 7.81 -2.08
C ASP A 44 2.73 8.50 -1.22
N LEU A 45 2.88 9.80 -1.45
CA LEU A 45 3.84 10.62 -0.77
C LEU A 45 3.40 12.08 -0.71
N GLY A 46 2.48 12.36 0.20
CA GLY A 46 2.12 13.71 0.61
C GLY A 46 3.18 14.38 1.50
N CYS A 47 2.93 15.64 1.85
CA CYS A 47 3.73 16.37 2.84
C CYS A 47 3.38 15.95 4.27
N THR A 48 3.78 14.74 4.65
CA THR A 48 3.38 14.09 5.91
C THR A 48 4.49 14.09 6.97
N PRO A 49 4.17 14.08 8.28
CA PRO A 49 5.17 13.99 9.36
C PRO A 49 6.04 12.72 9.33
N ILE A 50 5.61 11.65 8.67
CA ILE A 50 6.39 10.41 8.54
C ILE A 50 7.39 10.44 7.38
N PHE A 51 7.61 11.61 6.75
CA PHE A 51 8.42 11.77 5.55
C PHE A 51 9.84 11.19 5.71
N ASP A 52 10.49 11.42 6.86
CA ASP A 52 11.82 10.89 7.18
C ASP A 52 11.88 9.36 7.11
N GLN A 53 10.83 8.66 7.55
CA GLN A 53 10.73 7.21 7.51
C GLN A 53 10.66 6.67 6.07
N THR A 54 10.09 7.47 5.15
CA THR A 54 9.92 7.11 3.73
C THR A 54 11.21 7.24 2.93
N ILE A 55 12.18 8.06 3.35
CA ILE A 55 13.40 8.36 2.56
C ILE A 55 14.15 7.09 2.14
N GLY A 56 14.14 6.03 2.95
CA GLY A 56 14.77 4.75 2.62
C GLY A 56 14.02 3.91 1.56
N ALA A 57 12.84 4.33 1.11
CA ALA A 57 12.07 3.66 0.07
C ALA A 57 12.70 3.90 -1.30
N SER A 58 13.04 2.84 -2.00
CA SER A 58 13.57 2.91 -3.37
C SER A 58 12.49 2.75 -4.44
N ALA A 59 11.27 2.45 -4.03
CA ALA A 59 10.08 2.43 -4.88
C ALA A 59 8.98 3.30 -4.22
N VAL A 60 8.44 4.24 -4.98
CA VAL A 60 7.30 5.08 -4.61
C VAL A 60 6.20 4.83 -5.64
N VAL A 61 4.98 4.52 -5.21
CA VAL A 61 3.84 4.20 -6.07
C VAL A 61 2.76 5.24 -5.83
N LEU A 62 2.42 6.00 -6.87
CA LEU A 62 1.44 7.09 -6.78
C LEU A 62 0.07 6.61 -7.27
N SER A 63 -0.98 6.81 -6.49
CA SER A 63 -2.37 6.54 -6.90
C SER A 63 -2.85 7.56 -7.93
N HIS A 64 -2.63 8.84 -7.67
CA HIS A 64 -3.09 9.95 -8.51
C HIS A 64 -2.33 11.26 -8.22
N GLY A 65 -2.75 12.33 -8.89
CA GLY A 65 -2.04 13.61 -8.91
C GLY A 65 -2.54 14.70 -7.97
N HIS A 66 -3.35 14.42 -6.94
CA HIS A 66 -3.68 15.44 -5.94
C HIS A 66 -2.52 15.69 -4.97
N ILE A 67 -2.34 16.93 -4.56
CA ILE A 67 -1.13 17.40 -3.89
C ILE A 67 -0.85 16.70 -2.56
N ASP A 68 -1.90 16.27 -1.87
CA ASP A 68 -1.84 15.49 -0.65
C ASP A 68 -1.33 14.05 -0.87
N HIS A 69 -1.25 13.57 -2.12
CA HIS A 69 -0.75 12.24 -2.47
C HIS A 69 0.60 12.25 -3.19
N PHE A 70 1.00 13.35 -3.82
CA PHE A 70 2.30 13.41 -4.53
C PHE A 70 3.22 14.56 -4.11
N GLY A 71 2.75 15.52 -3.30
CA GLY A 71 3.47 16.77 -3.05
C GLY A 71 4.88 16.61 -2.45
N GLY A 72 5.18 15.47 -1.83
CA GLY A 72 6.48 15.16 -1.22
C GLY A 72 7.52 14.56 -2.16
N ILE A 73 7.20 14.20 -3.42
CA ILE A 73 8.07 13.35 -4.25
C ILE A 73 9.42 13.97 -4.61
N PHE A 74 9.49 15.28 -4.85
CA PHE A 74 10.74 15.97 -5.23
C PHE A 74 11.68 16.10 -4.04
N SER A 75 11.13 16.50 -2.88
CA SER A 75 11.86 16.49 -1.61
C SER A 75 12.37 15.10 -1.28
N HIS A 76 11.57 14.06 -1.52
CA HIS A 76 11.99 12.68 -1.31
C HIS A 76 13.14 12.29 -2.25
N ALA A 77 13.06 12.61 -3.55
CA ALA A 77 14.12 12.27 -4.50
C ALA A 77 15.47 12.85 -4.06
N ARG A 78 15.43 14.14 -3.67
CA ARG A 78 16.58 14.86 -3.16
C ARG A 78 17.14 14.25 -1.87
N ALA A 79 16.27 14.01 -0.88
CA ALA A 79 16.68 13.44 0.39
C ALA A 79 17.19 12.00 0.26
N HIS A 80 16.57 11.20 -0.61
CA HIS A 80 16.99 9.84 -0.92
C HIS A 80 18.37 9.83 -1.57
N SER A 81 18.63 10.70 -2.54
CA SER A 81 19.95 10.81 -3.18
C SER A 81 21.05 11.10 -2.16
N LEU A 82 20.79 12.01 -1.21
CA LEU A 82 21.72 12.34 -0.11
C LEU A 82 21.95 11.19 0.88
N GLN A 83 20.90 10.44 1.23
CA GLN A 83 20.97 9.44 2.30
C GLN A 83 21.26 8.02 1.79
N SER A 84 21.08 7.75 0.51
CA SER A 84 21.20 6.42 -0.10
C SER A 84 22.39 6.30 -1.06
N SER A 85 23.46 7.06 -0.80
CA SER A 85 24.70 7.05 -1.57
C SER A 85 24.48 7.31 -3.07
N GLY A 86 23.62 8.28 -3.39
CA GLY A 86 23.33 8.67 -4.78
C GLY A 86 22.48 7.68 -5.58
N SER A 87 21.84 6.68 -4.93
CA SER A 87 20.92 5.80 -5.67
C SER A 87 19.69 6.58 -6.15
N VAL A 88 19.18 6.19 -7.31
CA VAL A 88 17.99 6.80 -7.93
C VAL A 88 16.74 5.98 -7.56
N PRO A 89 15.78 6.55 -6.81
CA PRO A 89 14.52 5.86 -6.52
C PRO A 89 13.62 5.80 -7.76
N SER A 90 12.79 4.77 -7.81
CA SER A 90 11.79 4.57 -8.87
C SER A 90 10.42 5.09 -8.43
N TYR A 91 9.79 5.89 -9.27
CA TYR A 91 8.45 6.45 -9.04
C TYR A 91 7.49 5.88 -10.06
N TYR A 92 6.58 5.03 -9.62
CA TYR A 92 5.52 4.46 -10.44
C TYR A 92 4.35 5.42 -10.42
N ALA A 93 4.05 6.05 -11.56
CA ALA A 93 3.04 7.08 -11.65
C ALA A 93 2.10 6.82 -12.84
N PRO A 94 0.79 7.11 -12.69
CA PRO A 94 -0.17 7.02 -13.80
C PRO A 94 0.41 7.66 -15.05
N LYS A 95 0.40 6.93 -16.18
CA LYS A 95 1.10 7.34 -17.41
C LYS A 95 0.83 8.79 -17.84
N HIS A 96 -0.40 9.26 -17.67
CA HIS A 96 -0.81 10.62 -18.00
C HIS A 96 -0.18 11.71 -17.11
N LEU A 97 0.30 11.36 -15.91
CA LEU A 97 1.01 12.27 -15.00
C LEU A 97 2.50 12.37 -15.33
N VAL A 98 3.10 11.35 -15.95
CA VAL A 98 4.55 11.29 -16.18
C VAL A 98 5.10 12.55 -16.86
N PRO A 99 4.53 13.06 -17.98
CA PRO A 99 5.04 14.29 -18.60
C PRO A 99 4.95 15.53 -17.68
N LYS A 100 3.94 15.58 -16.80
CA LYS A 100 3.74 16.68 -15.85
C LYS A 100 4.76 16.60 -14.72
N ILE A 101 5.04 15.40 -14.21
CA ILE A 101 6.04 15.18 -13.17
C ILE A 101 7.44 15.47 -13.72
N GLU A 102 7.76 15.06 -14.95
CA GLU A 102 9.05 15.36 -15.58
C GLU A 102 9.27 16.87 -15.73
N LYS A 103 8.27 17.61 -16.24
CA LYS A 103 8.34 19.07 -16.32
C LYS A 103 8.50 19.72 -14.96
N ALA A 104 7.79 19.23 -13.94
CA ALA A 104 7.95 19.73 -12.58
C ALA A 104 9.34 19.38 -12.01
N ARG A 105 9.88 18.18 -12.28
CA ARG A 105 11.24 17.79 -11.89
C ARG A 105 12.27 18.76 -12.46
N GLU A 106 12.16 19.12 -13.74
CA GLU A 106 13.04 20.11 -14.37
C GLU A 106 13.01 21.46 -13.64
N ILE A 107 11.81 22.00 -13.38
CA ILE A 107 11.65 23.28 -12.68
C ILE A 107 12.19 23.20 -11.25
N PHE A 108 11.89 22.14 -10.49
CA PHE A 108 12.40 21.97 -9.13
C PHE A 108 13.92 21.76 -9.11
N THR A 109 14.47 21.10 -10.14
CA THR A 109 15.92 20.97 -10.33
C THR A 109 16.57 22.33 -10.56
N GLU A 110 15.97 23.20 -11.38
CA GLU A 110 16.45 24.57 -11.60
C GLU A 110 16.41 25.42 -10.32
N ILE A 111 15.35 25.27 -9.52
CA ILE A 111 15.21 25.96 -8.23
C ILE A 111 16.24 25.46 -7.19
N ASP A 112 16.51 24.14 -7.13
CA ASP A 112 17.46 23.54 -6.18
C ASP A 112 18.93 23.73 -6.61
N ALA A 113 19.18 23.92 -7.92
CA ALA A 113 20.51 24.22 -8.43
C ALA A 113 20.97 25.59 -7.90
N THR A 114 22.14 25.62 -7.26
CA THR A 114 22.72 26.83 -6.65
C THR A 114 22.78 28.00 -7.62
N CYS A 115 21.96 29.02 -7.35
CA CYS A 115 22.03 30.33 -7.99
C CYS A 115 22.95 31.25 -7.19
N CYS A 116 24.23 31.35 -7.57
CA CYS A 116 25.03 32.54 -7.35
C CYS A 116 25.80 32.84 -8.64
N PRO A 117 25.32 33.77 -9.49
CA PRO A 117 26.08 34.27 -10.63
C PRO A 117 27.37 35.01 -10.23
N ASP A 118 27.50 35.42 -8.97
CA ASP A 118 28.55 36.33 -8.48
C ASP A 118 29.70 35.66 -7.71
N ASP A 119 29.78 34.32 -7.66
CA ASP A 119 30.91 33.61 -7.03
C ASP A 119 32.17 33.61 -7.94
N PHE A 120 32.68 34.80 -8.27
CA PHE A 120 33.97 35.00 -8.95
C PHE A 120 35.19 34.57 -8.12
N ILE A 121 35.01 34.17 -6.85
CA ILE A 121 36.11 33.92 -5.89
C ILE A 121 36.15 32.47 -5.36
N SER A 122 35.20 31.61 -5.72
CA SER A 122 35.18 30.23 -5.23
C SER A 122 35.65 29.24 -6.30
N ASN A 123 36.90 28.79 -6.19
CA ASN A 123 37.41 27.57 -6.86
C ASN A 123 36.75 26.27 -6.36
N ASN A 124 35.68 26.34 -5.54
CA ASN A 124 34.95 25.15 -5.14
C ASN A 124 33.92 24.80 -6.20
N SER A 125 34.04 23.57 -6.71
CA SER A 125 33.17 22.96 -7.70
C SER A 125 31.71 23.33 -7.50
N HIS A 126 31.15 24.11 -8.43
CA HIS A 126 29.71 24.15 -8.64
C HIS A 126 29.21 22.70 -8.69
N ARG A 127 28.18 22.36 -7.92
CA ARG A 127 27.57 21.03 -8.01
C ARG A 127 27.01 20.89 -9.44
N SER A 128 27.69 20.12 -10.27
CA SER A 128 27.35 19.97 -11.69
C SER A 128 26.11 19.09 -11.92
N GLU A 129 25.65 18.36 -10.90
CA GLU A 129 24.56 17.39 -11.01
C GLU A 129 23.45 17.67 -9.99
N SER A 130 22.20 17.69 -10.47
CA SER A 130 21.01 17.84 -9.62
C SER A 130 20.83 16.65 -8.70
N LEU A 131 20.49 16.91 -7.45
CA LEU A 131 20.19 15.85 -6.47
C LEU A 131 18.78 15.29 -6.62
N ILE A 132 17.92 15.89 -7.45
CA ILE A 132 16.55 15.43 -7.73
C ILE A 132 16.58 14.38 -8.85
N ALA A 133 17.30 13.29 -8.62
CA ALA A 133 17.36 12.16 -9.53
C ALA A 133 16.14 11.26 -9.31
N MET A 134 15.34 11.04 -10.37
CA MET A 134 14.12 10.25 -10.32
C MET A 134 14.08 9.30 -11.52
N ASN A 135 13.76 8.03 -11.30
CA ASN A 135 13.41 7.10 -12.37
C ASN A 135 11.87 6.98 -12.43
N ILE A 136 11.23 7.80 -13.25
CA ILE A 136 9.76 7.86 -13.35
C ILE A 136 9.28 6.78 -14.33
N ILE A 137 8.48 5.84 -13.84
CA ILE A 137 7.98 4.69 -14.60
C ILE A 137 6.48 4.89 -14.85
N PRO A 138 6.03 4.97 -16.12
CA PRO A 138 4.62 5.03 -16.44
C PRO A 138 3.96 3.70 -16.11
N ILE A 139 2.77 3.77 -15.53
CA ILE A 139 1.90 2.62 -15.25
C ILE A 139 0.51 2.85 -15.82
N GLU A 140 -0.13 1.74 -16.20
CA GLU A 140 -1.47 1.69 -16.80
C GLU A 140 -2.26 0.57 -16.13
N ALA A 141 -3.57 0.75 -15.98
CA ALA A 141 -4.44 -0.28 -15.44
C ALA A 141 -4.43 -1.54 -16.31
N GLY A 142 -4.42 -2.72 -15.68
CA GLY A 142 -4.39 -4.01 -16.37
C GLY A 142 -3.05 -4.41 -16.96
N VAL A 143 -2.00 -3.61 -16.75
CA VAL A 143 -0.63 -3.92 -17.17
C VAL A 143 0.24 -4.16 -15.93
N GLU A 144 0.65 -5.41 -15.73
CA GLU A 144 1.56 -5.76 -14.64
C GLU A 144 2.95 -5.16 -14.86
N VAL A 145 3.56 -4.63 -13.80
CA VAL A 145 4.90 -4.02 -13.84
C VAL A 145 5.74 -4.51 -12.67
N GLU A 146 6.96 -4.97 -12.93
CA GLU A 146 7.90 -5.36 -11.87
C GLU A 146 8.36 -4.15 -11.05
N ILE A 147 8.36 -4.30 -9.73
CA ILE A 147 8.91 -3.31 -8.80
C ILE A 147 10.43 -3.49 -8.76
N LYS A 148 11.17 -2.46 -9.17
CA LYS A 148 12.63 -2.47 -9.21
C LYS A 148 13.19 -2.62 -7.80
N GLN A 149 13.81 -3.76 -7.54
CA GLN A 149 14.51 -4.04 -6.30
C GLN A 149 16.03 -3.95 -6.53
N LYS A 150 16.73 -3.17 -5.69
CA LYS A 150 18.21 -3.11 -5.74
C LYS A 150 18.85 -4.49 -5.49
N LYS A 151 18.21 -5.31 -4.66
CA LYS A 151 18.63 -6.69 -4.36
C LYS A 151 17.39 -7.57 -4.22
N VAL A 152 17.32 -8.62 -5.02
CA VAL A 152 16.34 -9.70 -4.87
C VAL A 152 16.78 -10.59 -3.71
N LYS A 153 15.92 -10.76 -2.70
CA LYS A 153 16.16 -11.63 -1.55
C LYS A 153 15.28 -12.88 -1.67
N ASN A 154 15.84 -14.04 -1.36
CA ASN A 154 15.14 -15.34 -1.36
C ASN A 154 14.45 -15.69 -2.70
N GLY A 155 14.93 -15.15 -3.83
CA GLY A 155 14.30 -15.35 -5.14
C GLY A 155 12.93 -14.68 -5.30
N ILE A 156 12.55 -13.78 -4.40
CA ILE A 156 11.24 -13.10 -4.39
C ILE A 156 11.33 -11.77 -5.14
N ARG A 157 10.53 -11.64 -6.20
CA ARG A 157 10.29 -10.40 -6.94
C ARG A 157 8.88 -9.89 -6.68
N PHE A 158 8.71 -8.58 -6.62
CA PHE A 158 7.40 -7.95 -6.43
C PHE A 158 6.92 -7.27 -7.70
N TYR A 159 5.61 -7.30 -7.92
CA TYR A 159 4.96 -6.72 -9.11
C TYR A 159 3.76 -5.87 -8.68
N LEU A 160 3.54 -4.78 -9.40
CA LEU A 160 2.34 -3.96 -9.33
C LEU A 160 1.36 -4.40 -10.39
N ARG A 161 0.11 -4.55 -9.98
CA ARG A 161 -1.06 -4.79 -10.84
C ARG A 161 -2.02 -3.62 -10.64
N PRO A 162 -1.88 -2.55 -11.42
CA PRO A 162 -2.73 -1.37 -11.29
C PRO A 162 -4.15 -1.69 -11.79
N PHE A 163 -5.16 -1.18 -11.10
CA PHE A 163 -6.57 -1.29 -11.51
C PHE A 163 -7.24 0.08 -11.51
N HIS A 164 -8.21 0.25 -12.40
CA HIS A 164 -9.03 1.45 -12.46
C HIS A 164 -9.87 1.62 -11.20
N VAL A 165 -9.92 2.86 -10.72
CA VAL A 165 -10.83 3.30 -9.67
C VAL A 165 -11.59 4.56 -10.12
N SER A 166 -12.59 4.97 -9.35
CA SER A 166 -13.46 6.11 -9.68
C SER A 166 -13.24 7.24 -8.69
N HIS A 167 -12.58 8.32 -9.11
CA HIS A 167 -12.21 9.40 -8.20
C HIS A 167 -12.63 10.78 -8.74
N GLY A 168 -13.95 11.02 -8.82
CA GLY A 168 -14.49 12.37 -9.07
C GLY A 168 -14.10 12.96 -10.43
N GLY A 169 -13.86 12.10 -11.43
CA GLY A 169 -13.39 12.50 -12.76
C GLY A 169 -11.87 12.71 -12.87
N HIS A 170 -11.13 12.62 -11.76
CA HIS A 170 -9.67 12.64 -11.79
C HIS A 170 -9.12 11.23 -12.06
N PRO A 171 -8.18 11.04 -13.00
CA PRO A 171 -7.66 9.71 -13.27
C PRO A 171 -6.80 9.21 -12.10
N ALA A 172 -7.20 8.08 -11.53
CA ALA A 172 -6.58 7.44 -10.37
C ALA A 172 -6.52 5.93 -10.55
N TYR A 173 -5.59 5.30 -9.84
CA TYR A 173 -5.45 3.84 -9.78
C TYR A 173 -5.38 3.33 -8.35
N GLY A 174 -5.97 2.17 -8.14
CA GLY A 174 -5.59 1.27 -7.04
C GLY A 174 -4.57 0.24 -7.52
N TYR A 175 -4.00 -0.52 -6.59
CA TYR A 175 -2.93 -1.48 -6.85
C TYR A 175 -3.09 -2.75 -6.07
N THR A 176 -2.90 -3.87 -6.77
CA THR A 176 -2.62 -5.16 -6.18
C THR A 176 -1.11 -5.42 -6.27
N ILE A 177 -0.46 -5.65 -5.14
CA ILE A 177 0.94 -6.05 -5.08
C ILE A 177 0.99 -7.57 -4.96
N VAL A 178 1.74 -8.21 -5.86
CA VAL A 178 1.97 -9.65 -5.83
C VAL A 178 3.45 -9.97 -5.69
N SER A 179 3.76 -11.08 -5.05
CA SER A 179 5.10 -11.66 -5.05
C SER A 179 5.17 -12.83 -6.01
N LYS A 180 6.29 -12.95 -6.73
CA LYS A 180 6.62 -14.15 -7.52
C LYS A 180 7.95 -14.70 -6.99
N THR A 181 7.92 -15.92 -6.49
CA THR A 181 9.07 -16.61 -5.91
C THR A 181 9.53 -17.70 -6.86
N THR A 182 10.75 -17.56 -7.39
CA THR A 182 11.38 -18.61 -8.19
C THR A 182 12.01 -19.66 -7.27
N LEU A 183 11.49 -20.87 -7.30
CA LEU A 183 11.97 -21.99 -6.50
C LEU A 183 12.54 -23.08 -7.40
N THR A 184 13.69 -23.63 -7.01
CA THR A 184 14.20 -24.88 -7.60
C THR A 184 13.77 -26.02 -6.69
N GLN A 185 12.88 -26.87 -7.18
CA GLN A 185 12.35 -28.01 -6.42
C GLN A 185 12.58 -29.33 -7.16
N LEU A 186 12.40 -30.46 -6.48
CA LEU A 186 12.39 -31.78 -7.15
C LEU A 186 11.13 -31.87 -8.02
N LYS A 187 11.28 -32.41 -9.23
CA LYS A 187 10.12 -32.74 -10.08
C LYS A 187 9.20 -33.70 -9.35
N GLU A 188 7.90 -33.57 -9.61
CA GLU A 188 6.85 -34.29 -8.90
C GLU A 188 7.08 -35.81 -8.89
N GLU A 189 7.54 -36.39 -10.00
CA GLU A 189 7.84 -37.82 -10.14
C GLU A 189 9.01 -38.32 -9.28
N TYR A 190 9.82 -37.42 -8.71
CA TYR A 190 10.92 -37.73 -7.80
C TYR A 190 10.64 -37.32 -6.35
N GLN A 191 9.50 -36.66 -6.09
CA GLN A 191 9.09 -36.33 -4.73
C GLN A 191 8.70 -37.61 -3.98
N GLY A 192 9.18 -37.76 -2.74
CA GLY A 192 8.95 -38.95 -1.91
C GLY A 192 9.96 -40.10 -2.10
N LEU A 193 10.86 -40.02 -3.08
CA LEU A 193 11.99 -40.95 -3.17
C LEU A 193 13.01 -40.70 -2.06
N GLU A 194 13.69 -41.76 -1.60
CA GLU A 194 14.79 -41.60 -0.65
C GLU A 194 15.96 -40.84 -1.30
N GLY A 195 16.64 -39.99 -0.50
CA GLY A 195 17.75 -39.16 -1.00
C GLY A 195 18.87 -39.95 -1.68
N LYS A 196 19.07 -41.22 -1.30
CA LYS A 196 20.05 -42.12 -1.93
C LYS A 196 19.68 -42.44 -3.38
N ASP A 197 18.40 -42.66 -3.66
CA ASP A 197 17.90 -42.99 -4.99
C ASP A 197 17.79 -41.75 -5.88
N ILE A 198 17.35 -40.62 -5.31
CA ILE A 198 17.44 -39.30 -5.96
C ILE A 198 18.89 -39.03 -6.42
N GLY A 199 19.86 -39.29 -5.55
CA GLY A 199 21.28 -39.11 -5.88
C GLY A 199 21.79 -40.04 -6.99
N LYS A 200 21.27 -41.28 -7.10
CA LYS A 200 21.62 -42.19 -8.21
C LYS A 200 21.06 -41.68 -9.53
N ILE A 201 19.79 -41.26 -9.53
CA ILE A 201 19.10 -40.73 -10.71
C ILE A 201 19.82 -39.47 -11.21
N ALA A 202 20.14 -38.53 -10.30
CA ALA A 202 20.91 -37.34 -10.65
C ALA A 202 22.28 -37.67 -11.27
N ARG A 203 23.02 -38.64 -10.69
CA ARG A 203 24.33 -39.08 -11.22
C ARG A 203 24.24 -39.80 -12.57
N SER A 204 23.06 -40.30 -12.95
CA SER A 204 22.83 -40.83 -14.30
C SER A 204 22.64 -39.75 -15.37
N GLY A 205 22.73 -38.46 -14.99
CA GLY A 205 22.58 -37.31 -15.89
C GLY A 205 21.14 -36.86 -16.09
N ILE A 206 20.19 -37.47 -15.38
CA ILE A 206 18.78 -37.09 -15.44
C ILE A 206 18.54 -35.84 -14.62
N GLU A 207 17.90 -34.83 -15.23
CA GLU A 207 17.52 -33.59 -14.56
C GLU A 207 16.33 -33.85 -13.61
N ILE A 208 16.66 -33.95 -12.31
CA ILE A 208 15.69 -34.28 -11.24
C ILE A 208 15.01 -33.05 -10.62
N LYS A 209 15.47 -31.85 -10.96
CA LYS A 209 14.93 -30.60 -10.43
C LYS A 209 14.20 -29.83 -11.53
N GLU A 210 13.21 -29.06 -11.13
CA GLU A 210 12.52 -28.10 -11.97
C GLU A 210 12.57 -26.73 -11.31
N THR A 211 12.36 -25.70 -12.13
CA THR A 211 12.15 -24.32 -11.64
C THR A 211 10.67 -24.00 -11.72
N VAL A 212 10.06 -23.70 -10.58
CA VAL A 212 8.67 -23.26 -10.49
C VAL A 212 8.59 -21.84 -9.99
N VAL A 213 7.57 -21.10 -10.43
CA VAL A 213 7.26 -19.77 -9.93
C VAL A 213 5.99 -19.86 -9.11
N LYS A 214 6.10 -19.58 -7.80
CA LYS A 214 4.93 -19.46 -6.93
C LYS A 214 4.54 -17.99 -6.82
N GLU A 215 3.27 -17.71 -7.05
CA GLU A 215 2.70 -16.37 -6.90
C GLU A 215 1.87 -16.27 -5.62
N ALA A 216 1.91 -15.12 -4.95
CA ALA A 216 1.04 -14.80 -3.84
C ALA A 216 0.60 -13.33 -3.91
N VAL A 217 -0.65 -13.06 -3.54
CA VAL A 217 -1.16 -11.70 -3.35
C VAL A 217 -0.71 -11.18 -1.99
N GLU A 218 -0.13 -9.98 -1.96
CA GLU A 218 0.51 -9.42 -0.76
C GLU A 218 -0.27 -8.25 -0.17
N VAL A 219 -0.64 -7.28 -1.01
CA VAL A 219 -1.26 -6.03 -0.56
C VAL A 219 -2.26 -5.55 -1.61
N CYS A 220 -3.42 -5.09 -1.16
CA CYS A 220 -4.32 -4.25 -1.94
C CYS A 220 -4.28 -2.83 -1.39
N TYR A 221 -4.07 -1.86 -2.28
CA TYR A 221 -4.10 -0.44 -1.98
C TYR A 221 -5.10 0.24 -2.90
N THR A 222 -6.17 0.81 -2.35
CA THR A 222 -7.26 1.32 -3.18
C THR A 222 -6.92 2.64 -3.88
N GLY A 223 -6.00 3.43 -3.34
CA GLY A 223 -5.98 4.87 -3.59
C GLY A 223 -7.32 5.51 -3.16
N ASP A 224 -7.52 6.76 -3.57
CA ASP A 224 -8.80 7.44 -3.41
C ASP A 224 -9.80 6.98 -4.47
N THR A 225 -11.03 6.68 -4.05
CA THR A 225 -12.07 6.12 -4.90
C THR A 225 -13.46 6.18 -4.27
N SER A 226 -14.49 6.19 -5.11
CA SER A 226 -15.87 5.93 -4.74
C SER A 226 -16.22 4.44 -4.81
N VAL A 227 -17.43 4.10 -4.34
CA VAL A 227 -18.01 2.75 -4.40
C VAL A 227 -17.94 2.15 -5.81
N ASP A 228 -18.25 2.94 -6.85
CA ASP A 228 -18.22 2.51 -8.26
C ASP A 228 -16.84 2.00 -8.72
N GLY A 229 -15.76 2.41 -8.05
CA GLY A 229 -14.40 1.99 -8.40
C GLY A 229 -13.95 0.70 -7.70
N LEU A 230 -14.65 0.25 -6.65
CA LEU A 230 -14.27 -0.91 -5.86
C LEU A 230 -15.29 -2.04 -5.89
N THR A 231 -16.56 -1.80 -6.24
CA THR A 231 -17.55 -2.86 -6.34
C THR A 231 -17.18 -3.83 -7.47
N TRP A 232 -17.08 -5.12 -7.15
CA TRP A 232 -16.88 -6.17 -8.15
C TRP A 232 -18.18 -6.50 -8.87
N HIS A 233 -18.10 -6.60 -10.20
CA HIS A 233 -19.21 -7.00 -11.04
C HIS A 233 -18.92 -8.36 -11.67
N VAL A 234 -19.53 -9.42 -11.14
CA VAL A 234 -19.31 -10.84 -11.51
C VAL A 234 -19.44 -11.12 -13.02
N ASN A 235 -20.24 -10.33 -13.74
CA ASN A 235 -20.47 -10.45 -15.18
C ASN A 235 -19.77 -9.36 -16.00
N PHE A 236 -18.70 -8.74 -15.48
CA PHE A 236 -17.95 -7.76 -16.24
C PHE A 236 -17.28 -8.42 -17.45
N THR A 237 -17.67 -7.98 -18.65
CA THR A 237 -17.07 -8.41 -19.91
C THR A 237 -16.56 -7.22 -20.69
N SER A 238 -15.34 -7.33 -21.22
CA SER A 238 -14.71 -6.32 -22.06
C SER A 238 -13.94 -7.03 -23.16
N SER A 239 -13.98 -6.49 -24.39
CA SER A 239 -13.12 -6.94 -25.49
C SER A 239 -11.70 -6.35 -25.39
N ASP A 240 -11.48 -5.41 -24.47
CA ASP A 240 -10.18 -4.85 -24.14
C ASP A 240 -9.57 -5.65 -22.99
N ASP A 241 -8.50 -6.40 -23.28
CA ASP A 241 -7.76 -7.24 -22.33
C ASP A 241 -7.24 -6.44 -21.13
N SER A 242 -6.84 -5.18 -21.32
CA SER A 242 -6.35 -4.34 -20.22
C SER A 242 -7.46 -4.04 -19.21
N ARG A 243 -8.68 -3.78 -19.68
CA ARG A 243 -9.84 -3.61 -18.80
C ARG A 243 -10.24 -4.89 -18.09
N MET A 244 -10.14 -6.04 -18.78
CA MET A 244 -10.38 -7.34 -18.16
C MET A 244 -9.37 -7.61 -17.05
N ASN A 245 -8.08 -7.43 -17.35
CA ASN A 245 -7.00 -7.58 -16.38
C ASN A 245 -7.16 -6.62 -15.21
N SER A 246 -7.50 -5.36 -15.45
CA SER A 246 -7.79 -4.38 -14.40
C SER A 246 -8.87 -4.89 -13.44
N ALA A 247 -9.97 -5.43 -13.97
CA ALA A 247 -11.05 -5.97 -13.16
C ALA A 247 -10.58 -7.19 -12.34
N GLN A 248 -9.83 -8.11 -12.95
CA GLN A 248 -9.24 -9.26 -12.25
C GLN A 248 -8.24 -8.84 -11.17
N TYR A 249 -7.42 -7.81 -11.42
CA TYR A 249 -6.45 -7.30 -10.45
C TYR A 249 -7.14 -6.70 -9.23
N LEU A 250 -8.25 -5.98 -9.42
CA LEU A 250 -9.11 -5.49 -8.35
C LEU A 250 -9.66 -6.67 -7.52
N GLN A 251 -10.25 -7.68 -8.18
CA GLN A 251 -10.78 -8.87 -7.52
C GLN A 251 -9.73 -9.59 -6.67
N GLN A 252 -8.56 -9.86 -7.26
CA GLN A 252 -7.42 -10.49 -6.56
C GLN A 252 -6.95 -9.65 -5.37
N GLY A 253 -6.99 -8.32 -5.46
CA GLY A 253 -6.59 -7.44 -4.38
C GLY A 253 -7.39 -7.69 -3.09
N PHE A 254 -8.69 -7.94 -3.18
CA PHE A 254 -9.51 -8.22 -2.00
C PHE A 254 -9.25 -9.61 -1.38
N GLU A 255 -8.41 -10.44 -2.00
CA GLU A 255 -7.87 -11.67 -1.42
C GLU A 255 -6.61 -11.42 -0.57
N ALA A 256 -6.03 -10.22 -0.62
CA ALA A 256 -4.76 -9.90 0.03
C ALA A 256 -4.80 -10.03 1.56
N PRO A 257 -3.68 -10.42 2.19
CA PRO A 257 -3.53 -10.39 3.64
C PRO A 257 -3.48 -8.97 4.21
N ILE A 258 -3.15 -7.96 3.39
CA ILE A 258 -3.17 -6.54 3.78
C ILE A 258 -4.05 -5.79 2.79
N ILE A 259 -5.09 -5.13 3.28
CA ILE A 259 -5.96 -4.25 2.49
C ILE A 259 -5.88 -2.86 3.10
N LEU A 260 -5.43 -1.90 2.31
CA LEU A 260 -5.38 -0.48 2.61
C LEU A 260 -6.52 0.17 1.83
N CYS A 261 -7.61 0.50 2.53
CA CYS A 261 -8.85 0.99 1.93
C CYS A 261 -9.12 2.43 2.36
N GLU A 262 -9.33 3.35 1.42
CA GLU A 262 -9.74 4.71 1.79
C GLU A 262 -11.11 4.68 2.46
N LEU A 263 -11.34 5.57 3.42
CA LEU A 263 -12.66 5.74 4.04
C LEU A 263 -12.82 7.18 4.49
N THR A 264 -13.14 8.04 3.53
CA THR A 264 -13.16 9.49 3.76
C THR A 264 -14.33 9.95 4.64
N PHE A 265 -15.53 9.38 4.43
CA PHE A 265 -16.77 9.82 5.09
C PHE A 265 -17.34 8.77 6.04
N LEU A 266 -17.57 9.16 7.30
CA LEU A 266 -18.07 8.27 8.36
C LEU A 266 -19.56 8.48 8.70
N ASP A 267 -20.19 9.53 8.20
CA ASP A 267 -21.63 9.75 8.39
C ASP A 267 -22.41 9.23 7.17
N ARG A 268 -23.35 8.30 7.37
CA ARG A 268 -24.15 7.72 6.27
C ARG A 268 -24.88 8.76 5.40
N LYS A 269 -25.27 9.89 5.99
CA LYS A 269 -25.93 11.00 5.25
C LYS A 269 -25.04 11.61 4.15
N ASP A 270 -23.73 11.40 4.22
CA ASP A 270 -22.75 11.93 3.27
C ASP A 270 -22.46 10.98 2.10
N GLU A 271 -23.21 9.88 1.95
CA GLU A 271 -22.99 8.91 0.87
C GLU A 271 -23.07 9.53 -0.53
N GLN A 272 -24.06 10.39 -0.76
CA GLN A 272 -24.21 11.05 -2.06
C GLN A 272 -23.03 11.98 -2.36
N ILE A 273 -22.65 12.82 -1.38
CA ILE A 273 -21.55 13.78 -1.57
C ILE A 273 -20.18 13.07 -1.63
N SER A 274 -20.01 11.94 -0.95
CA SER A 274 -18.77 11.15 -1.07
C SER A 274 -18.64 10.62 -2.49
N LYS A 275 -19.71 10.05 -3.06
CA LYS A 275 -19.72 9.55 -4.43
C LYS A 275 -19.41 10.66 -5.45
N GLU A 276 -20.06 11.81 -5.33
CA GLU A 276 -19.82 12.97 -6.20
C GLU A 276 -18.37 13.46 -6.14
N ARG A 277 -17.75 13.39 -4.97
CA ARG A 277 -16.34 13.75 -4.76
C ARG A 277 -15.36 12.62 -5.05
N GLY A 278 -15.84 11.44 -5.45
CA GLY A 278 -14.98 10.30 -5.77
C GLY A 278 -14.37 9.61 -4.55
N HIS A 279 -15.11 9.51 -3.44
CA HIS A 279 -14.65 8.96 -2.18
C HIS A 279 -15.63 7.95 -1.56
N LEU A 280 -15.13 7.13 -0.64
CA LEU A 280 -15.95 6.16 0.09
C LEU A 280 -16.70 6.80 1.26
N ASN A 281 -17.91 6.30 1.45
CA ASN A 281 -18.66 6.42 2.69
C ASN A 281 -18.66 5.09 3.44
N ILE A 282 -18.78 5.14 4.77
CA ILE A 282 -18.89 3.96 5.62
C ILE A 282 -20.05 3.03 5.21
N ALA A 283 -21.13 3.61 4.66
CA ALA A 283 -22.28 2.87 4.14
C ALA A 283 -21.91 1.92 2.97
N ASN A 284 -20.85 2.22 2.23
CA ASN A 284 -20.45 1.44 1.05
C ASN A 284 -19.61 0.20 1.40
N ILE A 285 -19.05 0.13 2.61
CA ILE A 285 -18.07 -0.91 2.98
C ILE A 285 -18.68 -2.31 2.90
N GLU A 286 -19.89 -2.52 3.41
CA GLU A 286 -20.53 -3.84 3.40
C GLU A 286 -20.77 -4.34 1.97
N GLU A 287 -21.28 -3.48 1.09
CA GLU A 287 -21.53 -3.80 -0.33
C GLU A 287 -20.23 -4.17 -1.04
N ILE A 288 -19.18 -3.34 -0.90
CA ILE A 288 -17.90 -3.56 -1.55
C ILE A 288 -17.34 -4.91 -1.14
N PHE A 289 -17.20 -5.19 0.16
CA PHE A 289 -16.59 -6.44 0.62
C PHE A 289 -17.44 -7.67 0.25
N THR A 290 -18.77 -7.57 0.31
CA THR A 290 -19.68 -8.64 -0.14
C THR A 290 -19.53 -8.92 -1.62
N SER A 291 -19.35 -7.89 -2.46
CA SER A 291 -19.13 -8.07 -3.90
C SER A 291 -17.84 -8.85 -4.20
N HIS A 292 -16.85 -8.79 -3.31
CA HIS A 292 -15.60 -9.57 -3.37
C HIS A 292 -15.68 -10.92 -2.66
N GLY A 293 -16.88 -11.42 -2.36
CA GLY A 293 -17.09 -12.75 -1.80
C GLY A 293 -16.80 -12.86 -0.30
N TRP A 294 -16.66 -11.75 0.42
CA TRP A 294 -16.52 -11.80 1.87
C TRP A 294 -17.88 -12.05 2.53
N ASP A 295 -17.95 -13.10 3.35
CA ASP A 295 -19.14 -13.45 4.12
C ASP A 295 -19.22 -12.58 5.39
N MET A 296 -20.02 -11.51 5.34
CA MET A 296 -20.18 -10.57 6.46
C MET A 296 -20.90 -11.19 7.67
N MET A 297 -21.62 -12.30 7.48
CA MET A 297 -22.45 -12.94 8.50
C MET A 297 -21.71 -14.06 9.25
N ASP A 298 -20.68 -14.65 8.63
CA ASP A 298 -19.89 -15.74 9.22
C ASP A 298 -18.48 -15.28 9.62
N ARG A 299 -18.34 -14.83 10.87
CA ARG A 299 -17.04 -14.46 11.46
C ARG A 299 -16.00 -15.59 11.42
N CYS A 300 -16.42 -16.85 11.38
CA CYS A 300 -15.50 -17.98 11.38
C CYS A 300 -14.80 -18.20 10.02
N LYS A 301 -15.32 -17.60 8.94
CA LYS A 301 -14.69 -17.65 7.61
C LYS A 301 -13.73 -16.51 7.35
N ILE A 302 -13.70 -15.49 8.22
CA ILE A 302 -12.79 -14.37 8.02
C ILE A 302 -11.45 -14.69 8.65
N ASP A 303 -10.42 -14.70 7.82
CA ASP A 303 -9.05 -14.92 8.26
C ASP A 303 -8.59 -13.75 9.14
N THR A 304 -8.50 -14.00 10.44
CA THR A 304 -8.10 -13.02 11.45
C THR A 304 -6.63 -12.63 11.38
N ASN A 305 -5.83 -13.27 10.53
CA ASN A 305 -4.47 -12.85 10.23
C ASN A 305 -4.42 -11.70 9.20
N ARG A 306 -5.55 -11.39 8.54
CA ARG A 306 -5.64 -10.24 7.63
C ARG A 306 -5.58 -8.93 8.40
N GLN A 307 -5.09 -7.91 7.70
CA GLN A 307 -5.00 -6.54 8.18
C GLN A 307 -5.75 -5.63 7.22
N LEU A 308 -6.91 -5.14 7.65
CA LEU A 308 -7.64 -4.09 6.96
C LEU A 308 -7.29 -2.75 7.62
N ILE A 309 -6.76 -1.79 6.87
CA ILE A 309 -6.48 -0.44 7.38
C ILE A 309 -7.31 0.57 6.62
N PHE A 310 -8.19 1.25 7.34
CA PHE A 310 -8.88 2.43 6.85
C PHE A 310 -7.99 3.67 6.99
N TYR A 311 -7.88 4.44 5.92
CA TYR A 311 -7.09 5.67 5.86
C TYR A 311 -7.89 6.77 5.16
N HIS A 312 -7.28 7.95 5.00
CA HIS A 312 -7.88 9.08 4.28
C HIS A 312 -9.16 9.65 4.91
N ILE A 313 -9.29 9.56 6.24
CA ILE A 313 -10.49 10.08 6.93
C ILE A 313 -10.55 11.61 6.83
N SER A 314 -11.75 12.14 6.59
CA SER A 314 -11.98 13.59 6.58
C SER A 314 -11.74 14.23 7.94
N ALA A 315 -11.09 15.40 7.94
CA ALA A 315 -10.83 16.18 9.14
C ALA A 315 -12.09 16.48 9.98
N LYS A 316 -13.27 16.52 9.35
CA LYS A 316 -14.55 16.83 10.02
C LYS A 316 -15.01 15.78 11.02
N HIS A 317 -14.51 14.54 10.92
CA HIS A 317 -14.90 13.45 11.80
C HIS A 317 -14.05 13.40 13.08
N GLY A 318 -12.93 14.13 13.12
CA GLY A 318 -12.15 14.29 14.34
C GLY A 318 -12.99 14.93 15.45
N PRO A 319 -12.68 14.67 16.74
CA PRO A 319 -11.46 14.04 17.29
C PRO A 319 -11.38 12.50 17.17
N VAL A 320 -10.27 11.93 17.63
CA VAL A 320 -9.92 10.48 17.53
C VAL A 320 -11.02 9.56 18.08
N ASP A 321 -11.58 9.87 19.24
CA ASP A 321 -12.65 9.09 19.87
C ASP A 321 -13.93 9.08 19.02
N ALA A 322 -14.32 10.22 18.43
CA ALA A 322 -15.48 10.28 17.54
C ALA A 322 -15.29 9.42 16.29
N ILE A 323 -14.08 9.40 15.72
CA ILE A 323 -13.72 8.52 14.59
C ILE A 323 -13.85 7.05 14.99
N LEU A 324 -13.19 6.65 16.08
CA LEU A 324 -13.19 5.27 16.55
C LEU A 324 -14.59 4.79 16.93
N GLU A 325 -15.39 5.65 17.58
CA GLU A 325 -16.77 5.34 17.93
C GLU A 325 -17.67 5.18 16.70
N SER A 326 -17.55 6.07 15.72
CA SER A 326 -18.31 5.97 14.46
C SER A 326 -17.99 4.67 13.73
N LEU A 327 -16.70 4.32 13.61
CA LEU A 327 -16.27 3.09 12.96
C LEU A 327 -16.74 1.83 13.71
N SER A 328 -16.58 1.79 15.04
CA SER A 328 -17.02 0.65 15.85
C SER A 328 -18.54 0.46 15.84
N LYS A 329 -19.30 1.53 15.65
CA LYS A 329 -20.77 1.47 15.61
C LYS A 329 -21.29 1.04 14.24
N GLU A 330 -20.72 1.58 13.17
CA GLU A 330 -21.31 1.51 11.83
C GLU A 330 -20.69 0.43 10.93
N LEU A 331 -19.46 -0.03 11.21
CA LEU A 331 -18.85 -1.11 10.43
C LEU A 331 -19.52 -2.46 10.74
N PRO A 332 -19.61 -3.36 9.74
CA PRO A 332 -19.99 -4.74 9.97
C PRO A 332 -19.14 -5.37 11.07
N SER A 333 -19.81 -6.01 12.02
CA SER A 333 -19.17 -6.50 13.23
C SER A 333 -18.04 -7.50 12.97
N SER A 334 -18.11 -8.19 11.82
CA SER A 334 -17.14 -9.13 11.30
C SER A 334 -15.85 -8.48 10.79
N LEU A 335 -15.88 -7.20 10.39
CA LEU A 335 -14.70 -6.44 9.98
C LEU A 335 -13.98 -5.76 11.14
N ILE A 336 -14.67 -5.49 12.25
CA ILE A 336 -14.12 -4.75 13.40
C ILE A 336 -12.84 -5.42 13.95
N ASP A 337 -12.81 -6.75 14.05
CA ASP A 337 -11.70 -7.50 14.67
C ASP A 337 -10.39 -7.43 13.86
N LEU A 338 -10.50 -7.12 12.57
CA LEU A 338 -9.42 -7.09 11.57
C LEU A 338 -8.96 -5.65 11.30
N SER A 339 -9.87 -4.71 11.55
CA SER A 339 -9.77 -3.33 11.11
C SER A 339 -8.85 -2.51 12.00
N GLN A 340 -8.02 -1.72 11.34
CA GLN A 340 -7.19 -0.69 11.91
C GLN A 340 -7.48 0.63 11.21
N VAL A 341 -7.12 1.72 11.87
CA VAL A 341 -7.40 3.06 11.37
C VAL A 341 -6.13 3.89 11.47
N ALA A 342 -5.74 4.51 10.37
CA ALA A 342 -4.63 5.46 10.33
C ALA A 342 -5.01 6.76 11.05
N ILE A 343 -4.70 6.85 12.33
CA ILE A 343 -5.28 7.85 13.23
C ILE A 343 -4.26 8.87 13.75
N SER A 344 -2.96 8.58 13.60
CA SER A 344 -1.86 9.45 14.04
C SER A 344 -1.96 10.90 13.51
N SER A 345 -2.61 11.10 12.37
CA SER A 345 -2.87 12.43 11.81
C SER A 345 -3.87 13.26 12.62
N PHE A 346 -4.69 12.64 13.46
CA PHE A 346 -5.69 13.29 14.34
C PHE A 346 -5.22 13.47 15.78
N MET A 347 -4.01 13.02 16.10
CA MET A 347 -3.45 13.07 17.45
C MET A 347 -2.67 14.38 17.67
N SER A 348 -2.92 15.01 18.81
CA SER A 348 -2.04 16.06 19.33
C SER A 348 -0.95 15.45 20.21
N PRO A 349 0.29 16.00 20.23
CA PRO A 349 1.34 15.58 21.19
C PRO A 349 0.91 15.64 22.66
N SER A 350 -0.12 16.44 22.98
CA SER A 350 -0.67 16.56 24.34
C SER A 350 -1.72 15.49 24.68
N GLN A 351 -2.17 14.68 23.73
CA GLN A 351 -3.23 13.67 23.93
C GLN A 351 -2.62 12.29 24.18
N THR A 352 -2.37 11.95 25.44
CA THR A 352 -1.76 10.67 25.82
C THR A 352 -2.76 9.52 25.98
N LYS A 353 -4.06 9.80 25.95
CA LYS A 353 -5.16 8.83 26.17
C LYS A 353 -5.05 7.57 25.29
N PHE A 354 -4.50 7.72 24.10
CA PHE A 354 -4.47 6.68 23.07
C PHE A 354 -3.07 6.06 22.88
N ASP A 355 -2.05 6.54 23.61
CA ASP A 355 -0.66 6.11 23.42
C ASP A 355 -0.50 4.60 23.63
N THR A 356 -1.25 4.03 24.58
CA THR A 356 -1.16 2.61 24.94
C THR A 356 -1.80 1.67 23.91
N ILE A 357 -2.65 2.18 23.03
CA ILE A 357 -3.34 1.40 21.98
C ILE A 357 -2.90 1.78 20.56
N THR A 358 -2.12 2.85 20.42
CA THR A 358 -1.56 3.27 19.15
C THR A 358 -0.34 2.44 18.82
N ARG A 359 -0.38 1.80 17.66
CA ARG A 359 0.71 0.96 17.17
C ARG A 359 1.83 1.82 16.60
N GLU A 360 3.04 1.27 16.52
CA GLU A 360 4.21 1.96 15.96
C GLU A 360 3.97 2.53 14.55
N ASN A 361 3.11 1.89 13.77
CA ASN A 361 2.78 2.32 12.42
C ASN A 361 1.79 3.49 12.37
N GLY A 362 1.40 4.07 13.52
CA GLY A 362 0.48 5.20 13.60
C GLY A 362 -1.00 4.83 13.49
N CYS A 363 -1.33 3.54 13.57
CA CYS A 363 -2.70 3.04 13.52
C CYS A 363 -3.22 2.60 14.90
N ILE A 364 -4.54 2.62 15.09
CA ILE A 364 -5.22 1.95 16.20
C ILE A 364 -6.07 0.81 15.63
N ALA A 365 -6.05 -0.37 16.25
CA ALA A 365 -7.01 -1.42 15.90
C ALA A 365 -8.33 -1.21 16.63
N LEU A 366 -9.44 -1.43 15.93
CA LEU A 366 -10.77 -1.19 16.51
C LEU A 366 -11.07 -2.14 17.68
N ARG A 367 -10.53 -3.36 17.66
CA ARG A 367 -10.61 -4.30 18.81
C ARG A 367 -9.90 -3.80 20.07
N ASP A 368 -8.76 -3.11 19.89
CA ASP A 368 -7.94 -2.60 20.99
C ASP A 368 -8.67 -1.39 21.62
N TRP A 369 -9.33 -0.57 20.79
CA TRP A 369 -10.25 0.49 21.23
C TRP A 369 -11.47 -0.06 21.99
N ALA A 370 -12.15 -1.09 21.45
CA ALA A 370 -13.30 -1.70 22.11
C ALA A 370 -12.93 -2.21 23.51
N SER A 371 -11.80 -2.90 23.62
CA SER A 371 -11.25 -3.39 24.90
C SER A 371 -10.91 -2.25 25.87
N GLN A 372 -10.44 -1.10 25.38
CA GLN A 372 -10.17 0.07 26.22
C GLN A 372 -11.46 0.72 26.71
N LYS A 373 -12.49 0.81 25.86
CA LYS A 373 -13.80 1.40 26.23
C LYS A 373 -14.49 0.59 27.32
N GLU A 374 -14.45 -0.74 27.24
CA GLU A 374 -14.97 -1.62 28.29
C GLU A 374 -14.27 -1.42 29.63
N LYS A 375 -12.95 -1.23 29.63
CA LYS A 375 -12.19 -0.95 30.86
C LYS A 375 -12.60 0.38 31.49
N LEU A 376 -12.73 1.44 30.68
CA LEU A 376 -13.14 2.77 31.15
C LEU A 376 -14.60 2.81 31.64
N GLY A 377 -15.48 2.03 31.02
CA GLY A 377 -16.89 1.94 31.43
C GLY A 377 -17.14 1.18 32.74
N ASN A 378 -16.17 0.38 33.19
CA ASN A 378 -16.24 -0.38 34.44
C ASN A 378 -15.55 0.33 35.64
N GLU A 379 -15.01 1.54 35.43
CA GLU A 379 -14.39 2.37 36.48
C GLU A 379 -15.37 3.41 37.10
N HIS A 380 -16.66 3.28 36.79
CA HIS A 380 -17.78 4.05 37.34
C HIS A 380 -18.90 3.10 37.79
#